data_AF-A0A2H9QBL2-F1
#
_entry.id   AF-A0A2H9QBL2-F1
#
_cell.length_a   1.000
_cell.length_b   1.000
_cell.length_c   1.000
_cell.angle_alpha   90.00
_cell.angle_beta   90.00
_cell.angle_gamma   90.00
#
_symmetry.space_group_name_H-M   'P 1'
#
loop_
_entity.id
_entity.type
_entity.pdbx_description
1 polymer ?
#
loop_
_entity_poly.entity_id
_entity_poly.type
_entity_poly.pdbx_seq_one_letter_code
_entity_poly.pdbx_strand_id
1 'polypeptide(L)'
;MIDESSEPSGPQEPVPDAGAVDEEKKEFEEVLEKHRKAGKILARVADDSKRMIIVGEGLLDIAESIEKMIRDNGVEPAFPVNISLNEFAAHYTPEADCKRTLGEKDLVKIDIGVHVDGYIADMAYTVDLSGEQGKLVEVAEEALNAGIAEIKAGVQVSKISEAIHAAFEKHGVKPIENLTGHKLLQYILHPGVSIPNVRGNYEYTLSENEVFAIEPFGTNGAGHVVDTDQVEIFSLSNMGNVRMRETRRILNFIQEKYKLLPFAERWLAAEFKSKLLLRSSLRELMVMGLITPYPVLRDRDKGMVAQAEHTV
;
A
#
# COMPACT_ATOMS: atom_id res chain seq x y z
N MET A 1 42.73 -22.21 -59.11
CA MET A 1 42.68 -22.09 -57.64
C MET A 1 42.13 -20.71 -57.37
N ILE A 2 40.83 -20.65 -57.06
CA ILE A 2 40.10 -19.41 -56.82
C ILE A 2 40.13 -19.22 -55.30
N ASP A 3 40.62 -18.07 -54.88
CA ASP A 3 40.79 -17.64 -53.50
C ASP A 3 39.42 -17.35 -52.88
N GLU A 4 39.14 -17.95 -51.72
CA GLU A 4 37.87 -17.82 -51.01
C GLU A 4 37.81 -16.50 -50.24
N SER A 5 36.70 -15.81 -50.45
CA SER A 5 36.31 -14.52 -49.91
C SER A 5 36.27 -14.47 -48.38
N SER A 6 36.88 -13.43 -47.82
CA SER A 6 36.71 -12.98 -46.43
C SER A 6 35.31 -12.35 -46.23
N GLU A 7 34.55 -12.88 -45.27
CA GLU A 7 33.31 -12.26 -44.80
C GLU A 7 33.62 -11.02 -43.92
N PRO A 8 32.85 -9.93 -44.03
CA PRO A 8 33.00 -8.78 -43.15
C PRO A 8 32.35 -9.08 -41.79
N SER A 9 33.15 -8.96 -40.73
CA SER A 9 32.70 -8.99 -39.34
C SER A 9 31.65 -7.90 -39.09
N GLY A 10 30.43 -8.28 -38.71
CA GLY A 10 29.41 -7.34 -38.25
C GLY A 10 29.85 -6.57 -36.98
N PRO A 11 29.19 -5.44 -36.66
CA PRO A 11 29.53 -4.65 -35.47
C PRO A 11 29.39 -5.51 -34.21
N GLN A 12 30.47 -5.62 -33.44
CA GLN A 12 30.45 -6.20 -32.11
C GLN A 12 29.58 -5.32 -31.21
N GLU A 13 28.59 -5.92 -30.54
CA GLU A 13 27.88 -5.24 -29.47
C GLU A 13 28.89 -4.81 -28.39
N PRO A 14 28.77 -3.58 -27.85
CA PRO A 14 29.67 -3.11 -26.82
C PRO A 14 29.55 -4.00 -25.59
N VAL A 15 30.68 -4.56 -25.17
CA VAL A 15 30.79 -5.29 -23.90
C VAL A 15 30.59 -4.27 -22.77
N PRO A 16 29.69 -4.52 -21.80
CA PRO A 16 29.47 -3.61 -20.67
C PRO A 16 30.77 -3.38 -19.89
N ASP A 17 31.01 -2.14 -19.47
CA ASP A 17 32.14 -1.79 -18.61
C ASP A 17 31.95 -2.45 -17.23
N ALA A 18 32.92 -3.28 -16.82
CA ALA A 18 32.89 -4.00 -15.55
C ALA A 18 32.78 -3.04 -14.34
N GLY A 19 33.31 -1.81 -14.45
CA GLY A 19 33.17 -0.80 -13.39
C GLY A 19 31.74 -0.29 -13.21
N ALA A 20 30.98 -0.17 -14.29
CA ALA A 20 29.57 0.24 -14.23
C ALA A 20 28.67 -0.86 -13.62
N VAL A 21 28.98 -2.13 -13.93
CA VAL A 21 28.25 -3.29 -13.38
C VAL A 21 28.44 -3.40 -11.85
N ASP A 22 29.65 -3.12 -11.36
CA ASP A 22 29.94 -3.16 -9.92
C ASP A 22 29.28 -1.98 -9.16
N GLU A 23 29.17 -0.81 -9.77
CA GLU A 23 28.47 0.35 -9.19
C GLU A 23 26.95 0.14 -9.14
N GLU A 24 26.33 -0.33 -10.23
CA GLU A 24 24.89 -0.66 -10.27
C GLU A 24 24.53 -1.73 -9.24
N LYS A 25 25.37 -2.76 -9.09
CA LYS A 25 25.16 -3.80 -8.09
C LYS A 25 25.23 -3.26 -6.67
N LYS A 26 26.18 -2.36 -6.40
CA LYS A 26 26.33 -1.74 -5.07
C LYS A 26 25.15 -0.83 -4.75
N GLU A 27 24.70 -0.02 -5.70
CA GLU A 27 23.50 0.82 -5.53
C GLU A 27 22.27 -0.04 -5.24
N PHE A 28 22.10 -1.15 -5.97
CA PHE A 28 21.01 -2.09 -5.71
C PHE A 28 21.09 -2.72 -4.31
N GLU A 29 22.26 -3.16 -3.85
CA GLU A 29 22.42 -3.72 -2.51
C GLU A 29 22.05 -2.70 -1.42
N GLU A 30 22.40 -1.42 -1.61
CA GLU A 30 22.00 -0.34 -0.71
C GLU A 30 20.48 -0.11 -0.71
N VAL A 31 19.83 -0.12 -1.88
CA VAL A 31 18.37 -0.02 -2.01
C VAL A 31 17.65 -1.19 -1.35
N LEU A 32 18.12 -2.41 -1.60
CA LEU A 32 17.55 -3.62 -1.04
C LEU A 32 17.68 -3.65 0.49
N GLU A 33 18.79 -3.17 1.05
CA GLU A 33 18.93 -3.07 2.51
C GLU A 33 17.96 -2.06 3.12
N LYS A 34 17.61 -0.98 2.42
CA LYS A 34 16.57 -0.04 2.88
C LYS A 34 15.19 -0.70 2.92
N HIS A 35 14.81 -1.46 1.89
CA HIS A 35 13.58 -2.25 1.91
C HIS A 35 13.60 -3.31 3.02
N ARG A 36 14.70 -4.05 3.18
CA ARG A 36 14.85 -5.04 4.26
C ARG A 36 14.75 -4.41 5.65
N LYS A 37 15.34 -3.24 5.84
CA LYS A 37 15.23 -2.48 7.10
C LYS A 37 13.78 -2.05 7.34
N ALA A 38 13.11 -1.48 6.33
CA ALA A 38 11.70 -1.09 6.42
C ALA A 38 10.83 -2.30 6.77
N GLY A 39 10.99 -3.43 6.05
CA GLY A 39 10.23 -4.67 6.27
C GLY A 39 10.46 -5.30 7.65
N LYS A 40 11.71 -5.32 8.15
CA LYS A 40 12.01 -5.81 9.51
C LYS A 40 11.32 -4.98 10.60
N ILE A 41 11.34 -3.65 10.45
CA ILE A 41 10.67 -2.74 11.39
C ILE A 41 9.16 -2.94 11.29
N LEU A 42 8.62 -2.96 10.08
CA LEU A 42 7.20 -3.14 9.82
C LEU A 42 6.67 -4.45 10.41
N ALA A 43 7.34 -5.58 10.16
CA ALA A 43 6.95 -6.88 10.71
C ALA A 43 6.88 -6.87 12.24
N ARG A 44 7.84 -6.21 12.90
CA ARG A 44 7.83 -6.05 14.36
C ARG A 44 6.68 -5.16 14.82
N VAL A 45 6.48 -4.00 14.18
CA VAL A 45 5.39 -3.07 14.52
C VAL A 45 4.03 -3.76 14.32
N ALA A 46 3.84 -4.49 13.23
CA ALA A 46 2.63 -5.25 12.95
C ALA A 46 2.36 -6.30 14.04
N ASP A 47 3.36 -7.11 14.42
CA ASP A 47 3.21 -8.09 15.51
C ASP A 47 2.87 -7.43 16.86
N ASP A 48 3.61 -6.37 17.22
CA ASP A 48 3.40 -5.62 18.46
C ASP A 48 1.99 -4.99 18.49
N SER A 49 1.51 -4.48 17.36
CA SER A 49 0.20 -3.83 17.24
C SER A 49 -0.99 -4.77 17.37
N LYS A 50 -0.84 -6.09 17.15
CA LYS A 50 -1.95 -7.04 17.33
C LYS A 50 -2.49 -7.03 18.77
N ARG A 51 -1.64 -6.71 19.75
CA ARG A 51 -2.00 -6.68 21.19
C ARG A 51 -2.95 -5.53 21.56
N MET A 52 -3.03 -4.47 20.76
CA MET A 52 -3.93 -3.33 21.00
C MET A 52 -5.26 -3.44 20.23
N ILE A 53 -5.44 -4.47 19.40
CA ILE A 53 -6.69 -4.69 18.68
C ILE A 53 -7.62 -5.50 19.58
N ILE A 54 -8.24 -4.83 20.55
CA ILE A 54 -9.18 -5.42 21.52
C ILE A 54 -10.44 -4.55 21.65
N VAL A 55 -11.53 -5.17 22.10
CA VAL A 55 -12.83 -4.51 22.28
C VAL A 55 -12.71 -3.29 23.21
N GLY A 56 -13.28 -2.17 22.78
CA GLY A 56 -13.32 -0.92 23.54
C GLY A 56 -12.16 0.05 23.26
N GLU A 57 -11.08 -0.39 22.61
CA GLU A 57 -9.96 0.49 22.26
C GLU A 57 -10.35 1.52 21.20
N GLY A 58 -9.86 2.75 21.38
CA GLY A 58 -10.12 3.87 20.48
C GLY A 58 -9.37 3.72 19.17
N LEU A 59 -10.05 3.92 18.04
CA LEU A 59 -9.42 3.82 16.71
C LEU A 59 -8.30 4.86 16.55
N LEU A 60 -8.51 6.08 17.06
CA LEU A 60 -7.48 7.12 17.06
C LEU A 60 -6.27 6.71 17.90
N ASP A 61 -6.50 6.17 19.10
CA ASP A 61 -5.42 5.73 20.00
C ASP A 61 -4.60 4.60 19.37
N ILE A 62 -5.24 3.65 18.70
CA ILE A 62 -4.57 2.59 17.95
C ILE A 62 -3.70 3.18 16.83
N ALA A 63 -4.29 4.03 15.97
CA ALA A 63 -3.57 4.62 14.84
C ALA A 63 -2.34 5.44 15.30
N GLU A 64 -2.52 6.29 16.31
CA GLU A 64 -1.43 7.10 16.87
C GLU A 64 -0.36 6.24 17.55
N SER A 65 -0.76 5.17 18.25
CA SER A 65 0.17 4.26 18.90
C SER A 65 1.03 3.50 17.88
N ILE A 66 0.43 2.96 16.81
CA ILE A 66 1.16 2.27 15.75
C ILE A 66 2.14 3.22 15.07
N GLU A 67 1.70 4.42 14.70
CA GLU A 67 2.60 5.38 14.05
C GLU A 67 3.70 5.89 14.98
N LYS A 68 3.42 6.00 16.27
CA LYS A 68 4.44 6.29 17.28
C LYS A 68 5.46 5.15 17.35
N MET A 69 5.03 3.89 17.33
CA MET A 69 5.95 2.75 17.32
C MET A 69 6.86 2.75 16.08
N ILE A 70 6.33 3.14 14.92
CA ILE A 70 7.12 3.34 13.69
C ILE A 70 8.20 4.40 13.95
N ARG A 71 7.81 5.58 14.44
CA ARG A 71 8.71 6.70 14.72
C ARG A 71 9.75 6.40 15.80
N ASP A 72 9.38 5.64 16.83
CA ASP A 72 10.30 5.20 17.90
C ASP A 72 11.41 4.26 17.37
N ASN A 73 11.20 3.62 16.21
CA ASN A 73 12.23 2.84 15.50
C ASN A 73 13.07 3.68 14.53
N GLY A 74 12.92 5.01 14.53
CA GLY A 74 13.74 5.94 13.76
C GLY A 74 13.42 5.98 12.26
N VAL A 75 12.21 5.60 11.89
CA VAL A 75 11.67 5.64 10.52
C VAL A 75 10.31 6.34 10.52
N GLU A 76 9.76 6.63 9.34
CA GLU A 76 8.47 7.32 9.21
C GLU A 76 7.43 6.40 8.53
N PRO A 77 6.12 6.61 8.79
CA PRO A 77 5.07 5.89 8.08
C PRO A 77 5.09 6.22 6.59
N ALA A 78 4.95 5.20 5.73
CA ALA A 78 4.82 5.40 4.28
C ALA A 78 3.44 5.96 3.89
N PHE A 79 2.43 5.70 4.71
CA PHE A 79 1.09 6.23 4.60
C PHE A 79 0.40 6.17 5.98
N PRO A 80 -0.75 6.84 6.18
CA PRO A 80 -1.47 6.79 7.45
C PRO A 80 -1.91 5.37 7.80
N VAL A 81 -1.79 4.96 9.06
CA VAL A 81 -2.29 3.63 9.46
C VAL A 81 -3.78 3.53 9.14
N ASN A 82 -4.14 2.52 8.36
CA ASN A 82 -5.51 2.23 8.00
C ASN A 82 -6.13 1.26 9.01
N ILE A 83 -7.36 1.53 9.44
CA ILE A 83 -8.14 0.72 10.40
C ILE A 83 -9.54 0.51 9.84
N SER A 84 -9.67 -0.40 8.87
CA SER A 84 -10.92 -0.61 8.13
C SER A 84 -11.75 -1.71 8.78
N LEU A 85 -12.95 -1.37 9.26
CA LEU A 85 -13.83 -2.27 10.00
C LEU A 85 -14.86 -2.93 9.10
N ASN A 86 -15.12 -4.22 9.30
CA ASN A 86 -16.25 -4.94 8.73
C ASN A 86 -16.30 -4.86 7.20
N GLU A 87 -17.32 -4.18 6.66
CA GLU A 87 -17.53 -4.03 5.23
C GLU A 87 -16.65 -2.98 4.55
N PHE A 88 -16.02 -2.10 5.34
CA PHE A 88 -15.02 -1.18 4.83
C PHE A 88 -13.76 -1.95 4.52
N ALA A 89 -13.28 -1.88 3.28
CA ALA A 89 -12.16 -2.65 2.77
C ALA A 89 -10.82 -1.97 3.06
N ALA A 90 -10.69 -0.69 2.69
CA ALA A 90 -9.44 0.07 2.77
C ALA A 90 -9.70 1.58 2.92
N HIS A 91 -8.63 2.36 3.06
CA HIS A 91 -8.60 3.83 3.10
C HIS A 91 -9.24 4.51 4.31
N TYR A 92 -9.68 3.76 5.33
CA TYR A 92 -10.13 4.37 6.58
C TYR A 92 -8.95 4.62 7.52
N THR A 93 -8.71 5.89 7.89
CA THR A 93 -7.90 6.26 9.05
C THR A 93 -8.74 7.22 9.92
N PRO A 94 -8.64 7.17 11.26
CA PRO A 94 -9.47 8.00 12.13
C PRO A 94 -9.19 9.50 11.96
N GLU A 95 -10.24 10.32 12.11
CA GLU A 95 -10.14 11.77 12.17
C GLU A 95 -9.45 12.23 13.48
N ALA A 96 -8.94 13.48 13.50
CA ALA A 96 -8.22 14.03 14.65
C ALA A 96 -9.05 14.17 15.95
N ASP A 97 -10.37 14.02 15.89
CA ASP A 97 -11.29 14.02 17.04
C ASP A 97 -12.19 12.78 17.07
N CYS A 98 -11.76 11.71 16.39
CA CYS A 98 -12.46 10.44 16.36
C CYS A 98 -12.61 9.87 17.78
N LYS A 99 -13.84 9.48 18.12
CA LYS A 99 -14.20 8.82 19.39
C LYS A 99 -14.69 7.39 19.18
N ARG A 100 -14.53 6.87 17.96
CA ARG A 100 -14.97 5.52 17.61
C ARG A 100 -14.06 4.52 18.33
N THR A 101 -14.65 3.46 18.86
CA THR A 101 -13.95 2.35 19.51
C THR A 101 -14.26 1.04 18.80
N LEU A 102 -13.41 0.04 18.97
CA LEU A 102 -13.63 -1.31 18.48
C LEU A 102 -14.80 -1.99 19.23
N GLY A 103 -15.68 -2.64 18.49
CA GLY A 103 -16.81 -3.41 19.00
C GLY A 103 -16.53 -4.92 19.06
N GLU A 104 -17.36 -5.65 19.81
CA GLU A 104 -17.27 -7.12 19.96
C GLU A 104 -17.43 -7.90 18.65
N LYS A 105 -18.04 -7.28 17.63
CA LYS A 105 -18.34 -7.93 16.35
C LYS A 105 -17.46 -7.45 15.20
N ASP A 106 -16.47 -6.62 15.49
CA ASP A 106 -15.68 -5.99 14.45
C ASP A 106 -14.66 -6.97 13.83
N LEU A 107 -14.64 -7.00 12.50
CA LEU A 107 -13.56 -7.56 11.70
C LEU A 107 -12.62 -6.41 11.30
N VAL A 108 -11.44 -6.38 11.91
CA VAL A 108 -10.54 -5.22 11.89
C VAL A 108 -9.40 -5.48 10.92
N LYS A 109 -9.33 -4.72 9.84
CA LYS A 109 -8.15 -4.71 8.96
C LYS A 109 -7.22 -3.59 9.40
N ILE A 110 -5.99 -3.97 9.72
CA ILE A 110 -4.91 -3.05 10.07
C ILE A 110 -3.89 -3.11 8.95
N ASP A 111 -3.65 -1.97 8.34
CA ASP A 111 -2.77 -1.82 7.18
C ASP A 111 -1.77 -0.67 7.46
N ILE A 112 -0.49 -1.02 7.35
CA ILE A 112 0.64 -0.28 7.90
C ILE A 112 1.76 -0.20 6.87
N GLY A 113 2.11 1.02 6.50
CA GLY A 113 3.28 1.31 5.66
C GLY A 113 4.43 1.92 6.45
N VAL A 114 5.66 1.50 6.15
CA VAL A 114 6.91 2.09 6.67
C VAL A 114 7.84 2.40 5.52
N HIS A 115 8.61 3.48 5.59
CA HIS A 115 9.67 3.72 4.61
C HIS A 115 11.02 4.10 5.23
N VAL A 116 12.10 3.74 4.52
CA VAL A 116 13.47 4.22 4.77
C VAL A 116 13.91 4.99 3.54
N ASP A 117 14.10 6.31 3.65
CA ASP A 117 14.43 7.20 2.52
C ASP A 117 13.50 7.08 1.30
N GLY A 118 12.26 6.65 1.54
CA GLY A 118 11.22 6.49 0.52
C GLY A 118 11.11 5.07 -0.02
N TYR A 119 11.99 4.14 0.36
CA TYR A 119 11.85 2.72 0.04
C TYR A 119 10.86 2.08 1.00
N ILE A 120 9.72 1.67 0.45
CA ILE A 120 8.50 1.30 1.18
C ILE A 120 8.52 -0.18 1.55
N ALA A 121 8.02 -0.49 2.74
CA ALA A 121 7.44 -1.77 3.07
C ALA A 121 5.98 -1.55 3.45
N ASP A 122 5.15 -2.46 2.99
CA ASP A 122 3.70 -2.47 3.08
C ASP A 122 3.22 -3.83 3.60
N MET A 123 2.30 -3.82 4.56
CA MET A 123 1.81 -5.00 5.24
C MET A 123 0.47 -4.71 5.92
N ALA A 124 -0.45 -5.66 5.75
CA ALA A 124 -1.74 -5.66 6.39
C ALA A 124 -2.09 -7.01 6.97
N TYR A 125 -2.92 -6.98 8.02
CA TYR A 125 -3.48 -8.17 8.64
C TYR A 125 -4.90 -7.90 9.12
N THR A 126 -5.69 -8.96 9.28
CA THR A 126 -7.05 -8.88 9.80
C THR A 126 -7.17 -9.55 11.17
N VAL A 127 -7.87 -8.90 12.09
CA VAL A 127 -8.23 -9.44 13.42
C VAL A 127 -9.74 -9.57 13.51
N ASP A 128 -10.22 -10.77 13.81
CA ASP A 128 -11.63 -11.05 14.06
C ASP A 128 -11.91 -10.99 15.57
N LEU A 129 -12.58 -9.93 16.03
CA LEU A 129 -12.97 -9.79 17.44
C LEU A 129 -14.22 -10.61 17.80
N SER A 130 -14.99 -11.02 16.78
CA SER A 130 -16.23 -11.79 16.96
C SER A 130 -15.97 -13.29 17.12
N GLY A 131 -14.89 -13.80 16.53
CA GLY A 131 -14.64 -15.23 16.35
C GLY A 131 -15.54 -15.91 15.29
N GLU A 132 -16.43 -15.16 14.63
CA GLU A 132 -17.37 -15.66 13.62
C GLU A 132 -16.80 -15.58 12.18
N GLN A 133 -15.76 -14.77 11.96
CA GLN A 133 -15.15 -14.49 10.66
C GLN A 133 -13.77 -15.12 10.48
N GLY A 134 -13.30 -15.95 11.42
CA GLY A 134 -11.98 -16.59 11.37
C GLY A 134 -11.71 -17.31 10.05
N LYS A 135 -12.72 -17.95 9.46
CA LYS A 135 -12.57 -18.60 8.14
C LYS A 135 -12.25 -17.60 7.02
N LEU A 136 -12.84 -16.41 7.04
CA LEU A 136 -12.58 -15.38 6.04
C LEU A 136 -11.14 -14.84 6.17
N VAL A 137 -10.65 -14.69 7.40
CA VAL A 137 -9.26 -14.29 7.70
C VAL A 137 -8.27 -15.34 7.22
N GLU A 138 -8.48 -16.62 7.56
CA GLU A 138 -7.63 -17.73 7.11
C GLU A 138 -7.53 -17.81 5.59
N VAL A 139 -8.64 -17.57 4.88
CA VAL A 139 -8.66 -17.64 3.42
C VAL A 139 -7.91 -16.46 2.78
N ALA A 140 -7.98 -15.26 3.37
CA ALA A 140 -7.15 -14.14 2.91
C ALA A 140 -5.65 -14.43 3.08
N GLU A 141 -5.25 -15.05 4.20
CA GLU A 141 -3.87 -15.49 4.41
C GLU A 141 -3.45 -16.64 3.46
N GLU A 142 -4.34 -17.61 3.20
CA GLU A 142 -4.08 -18.67 2.20
C GLU A 142 -3.88 -18.08 0.80
N ALA A 143 -4.71 -17.10 0.42
CA ALA A 143 -4.58 -16.39 -0.85
C ALA A 143 -3.28 -15.59 -0.94
N LEU A 144 -2.85 -14.95 0.15
CA LEU A 144 -1.59 -14.20 0.21
C LEU A 144 -0.41 -15.13 -0.04
N ASN A 145 -0.37 -16.24 0.69
CA ASN A 145 0.69 -17.23 0.56
C ASN A 145 0.72 -17.86 -0.84
N ALA A 146 -0.45 -18.11 -1.44
CA ALA A 146 -0.54 -18.60 -2.81
C ALA A 146 0.02 -17.59 -3.83
N GLY A 147 -0.30 -16.30 -3.68
CA GLY A 147 0.26 -15.24 -4.52
C GLY A 147 1.78 -15.11 -4.37
N ILE A 148 2.28 -15.06 -3.12
CA ILE A 148 3.72 -14.98 -2.83
C ILE A 148 4.50 -16.16 -3.40
N ALA A 149 3.93 -17.38 -3.35
CA ALA A 149 4.58 -18.58 -3.89
C ALA A 149 4.84 -18.52 -5.40
N GLU A 150 4.09 -17.69 -6.13
CA GLU A 150 4.27 -17.48 -7.57
C GLU A 150 5.27 -16.35 -7.90
N ILE A 151 5.71 -15.57 -6.91
CA ILE A 151 6.60 -14.42 -7.12
C ILE A 151 7.99 -14.89 -7.55
N LYS A 152 8.32 -14.59 -8.81
CA LYS A 152 9.64 -14.80 -9.39
C LYS A 152 9.79 -13.96 -10.66
N ALA A 153 10.99 -13.48 -10.94
CA ALA A 153 11.31 -12.86 -12.22
C ALA A 153 10.94 -13.79 -13.40
N GLY A 154 10.34 -13.20 -14.43
CA GLY A 154 9.81 -13.92 -15.60
C GLY A 154 8.40 -14.47 -15.43
N VAL A 155 7.79 -14.37 -14.24
CA VAL A 155 6.37 -14.75 -14.04
C VAL A 155 5.47 -13.60 -14.48
N GLN A 156 4.40 -13.93 -15.20
CA GLN A 156 3.36 -12.96 -15.56
C GLN A 156 2.38 -12.75 -14.40
N VAL A 157 1.89 -11.52 -14.24
CA VAL A 157 0.88 -11.15 -13.24
C VAL A 157 -0.35 -12.06 -13.30
N SER A 158 -0.78 -12.47 -14.51
CA SER A 158 -1.87 -13.43 -14.71
C SER A 158 -1.74 -14.69 -13.85
N LYS A 159 -0.52 -15.23 -13.71
CA LYS A 159 -0.27 -16.46 -12.95
C LYS A 159 -0.43 -16.24 -11.45
N ILE A 160 0.05 -15.11 -10.95
CA ILE A 160 -0.07 -14.71 -9.53
C ILE A 160 -1.54 -14.49 -9.19
N SER A 161 -2.25 -13.73 -10.02
CA SER A 161 -3.68 -13.47 -9.87
C SER A 161 -4.53 -14.73 -9.95
N GLU A 162 -4.14 -15.71 -10.78
CA GLU A 162 -4.80 -17.02 -10.84
C GLU A 162 -4.64 -17.81 -9.54
N ALA A 163 -3.44 -17.83 -8.96
CA ALA A 163 -3.18 -18.50 -7.68
C ALA A 163 -3.99 -17.87 -6.53
N ILE A 164 -4.01 -16.54 -6.46
CA ILE A 164 -4.80 -15.78 -5.48
C ILE A 164 -6.29 -16.10 -5.62
N HIS A 165 -6.84 -15.98 -6.84
CA HIS A 165 -8.26 -16.24 -7.08
C HIS A 165 -8.64 -17.70 -6.75
N ALA A 166 -7.80 -18.66 -7.13
CA ALA A 166 -8.06 -20.08 -6.88
C ALA A 166 -8.13 -20.40 -5.36
N ALA A 167 -7.31 -19.73 -4.55
CA ALA A 167 -7.35 -19.87 -3.10
C ALA A 167 -8.69 -19.39 -2.53
N PHE A 168 -9.22 -18.25 -3.00
CA PHE A 168 -10.53 -17.75 -2.59
C PHE A 168 -11.68 -18.67 -3.05
N GLU A 169 -11.68 -19.05 -4.34
CA GLU A 169 -12.73 -19.85 -4.97
C GLU A 169 -12.90 -21.21 -4.29
N LYS A 170 -11.80 -21.85 -3.90
CA LYS A 170 -11.79 -23.13 -3.18
C LYS A 170 -12.65 -23.12 -1.91
N HIS A 171 -12.78 -21.97 -1.25
CA HIS A 171 -13.55 -21.81 -0.01
C HIS A 171 -14.88 -21.06 -0.22
N GLY A 172 -15.26 -20.77 -1.47
CA GLY A 172 -16.47 -20.01 -1.78
C GLY A 172 -16.44 -18.55 -1.32
N VAL A 173 -15.25 -18.01 -1.02
CA VAL A 173 -15.04 -16.59 -0.73
C VAL A 173 -14.85 -15.86 -2.05
N LYS A 174 -15.42 -14.65 -2.18
CA LYS A 174 -15.22 -13.84 -3.37
C LYS A 174 -13.98 -12.96 -3.20
N PRO A 175 -13.03 -12.96 -4.14
CA PRO A 175 -12.04 -11.90 -4.19
C PRO A 175 -12.71 -10.56 -4.49
N ILE A 176 -12.19 -9.46 -3.94
CA ILE A 176 -12.57 -8.12 -4.40
C ILE A 176 -11.85 -7.81 -5.70
N GLU A 177 -12.60 -7.63 -6.79
CA GLU A 177 -12.05 -7.56 -8.15
C GLU A 177 -11.35 -6.23 -8.48
N ASN A 178 -11.75 -5.15 -7.80
CA ASN A 178 -11.25 -3.79 -8.03
C ASN A 178 -10.33 -3.27 -6.90
N LEU A 179 -9.82 -4.18 -6.08
CA LEU A 179 -8.67 -3.95 -5.18
C LEU A 179 -7.58 -4.97 -5.52
N THR A 180 -6.34 -4.52 -5.56
CA THR A 180 -5.23 -5.25 -6.17
C THR A 180 -3.95 -4.90 -5.47
N GLY A 181 -3.03 -5.85 -5.33
CA GLY A 181 -1.64 -5.53 -5.01
C GLY A 181 -1.00 -4.61 -6.04
N HIS A 182 0.18 -4.11 -5.76
CA HIS A 182 0.83 -3.12 -6.61
C HIS A 182 2.34 -3.15 -6.51
N LYS A 183 2.98 -2.66 -7.56
CA LYS A 183 4.42 -2.37 -7.53
C LYS A 183 4.70 -1.25 -6.53
N LEU A 184 5.89 -1.23 -5.96
CA LEU A 184 6.40 -0.16 -5.10
C LEU A 184 7.59 0.52 -5.78
N LEU A 185 7.67 1.85 -5.69
CA LEU A 185 8.84 2.63 -6.08
C LEU A 185 9.22 3.60 -4.96
N GLN A 186 10.42 4.18 -5.04
CA GLN A 186 10.87 5.15 -4.05
C GLN A 186 9.89 6.34 -3.97
N TYR A 187 9.32 6.57 -2.78
CA TYR A 187 8.27 7.56 -2.48
C TYR A 187 6.94 7.40 -3.23
N ILE A 188 6.75 6.35 -4.02
CA ILE A 188 5.54 6.15 -4.83
C ILE A 188 4.94 4.80 -4.44
N LEU A 189 3.86 4.86 -3.65
CA LEU A 189 3.12 3.70 -3.21
C LEU A 189 2.46 2.97 -4.38
N HIS A 190 1.85 3.71 -5.32
CA HIS A 190 1.14 3.15 -6.47
C HIS A 190 1.69 3.71 -7.80
N PRO A 191 2.71 3.08 -8.42
CA PRO A 191 3.31 3.55 -9.67
C PRO A 191 2.56 3.05 -10.92
N GLY A 192 1.42 2.36 -10.76
CA GLY A 192 0.50 1.99 -11.85
C GLY A 192 0.58 0.55 -12.36
N VAL A 193 1.46 -0.29 -11.80
CA VAL A 193 1.45 -1.74 -12.05
C VAL A 193 0.73 -2.44 -10.91
N SER A 194 -0.31 -3.20 -11.23
CA SER A 194 -1.17 -3.90 -10.27
C SER A 194 -1.01 -5.42 -10.35
N ILE A 195 -1.31 -6.10 -9.24
CA ILE A 195 -1.46 -7.55 -9.11
C ILE A 195 -2.90 -7.84 -8.68
N PRO A 196 -3.81 -8.08 -9.64
CA PRO A 196 -5.23 -8.28 -9.33
C PRO A 196 -5.52 -9.55 -8.53
N ASN A 197 -6.60 -9.49 -7.74
CA ASN A 197 -7.07 -10.63 -6.93
C ASN A 197 -7.95 -11.61 -7.72
N VAL A 198 -8.21 -11.31 -8.99
CA VAL A 198 -9.07 -12.10 -9.88
C VAL A 198 -8.31 -12.62 -11.09
N ARG A 199 -8.71 -13.79 -11.62
CA ARG A 199 -8.20 -14.30 -12.89
C ARG A 199 -8.46 -13.31 -14.01
N GLY A 200 -7.46 -13.13 -14.86
CA GLY A 200 -7.54 -12.27 -16.03
C GLY A 200 -6.31 -12.44 -16.92
N ASN A 201 -6.32 -11.75 -18.05
CA ASN A 201 -5.15 -11.67 -18.93
C ASN A 201 -4.40 -10.36 -18.66
N TYR A 202 -3.38 -10.45 -17.80
CA TYR A 202 -2.48 -9.37 -17.42
C TYR A 202 -1.08 -9.65 -17.97
N GLU A 203 -0.64 -8.82 -18.92
CA GLU A 203 0.56 -9.05 -19.72
C GLU A 203 1.86 -8.66 -19.02
N TYR A 204 1.78 -7.95 -17.88
CA TYR A 204 2.97 -7.53 -17.14
C TYR A 204 3.75 -8.75 -16.65
N THR A 205 5.05 -8.77 -16.93
CA THR A 205 5.97 -9.82 -16.47
C THR A 205 6.93 -9.23 -15.45
N LEU A 206 7.01 -9.87 -14.28
CA LEU A 206 7.89 -9.45 -13.19
C LEU A 206 9.34 -9.48 -13.64
N SER A 207 10.08 -8.42 -13.33
CA SER A 207 11.53 -8.34 -13.56
C SER A 207 12.29 -8.57 -12.26
N GLU A 208 13.58 -8.91 -12.38
CA GLU A 208 14.44 -8.95 -11.19
C GLU A 208 14.47 -7.59 -10.50
N ASN A 209 14.61 -7.61 -9.17
CA ASN A 209 14.80 -6.42 -8.33
C ASN A 209 13.60 -5.47 -8.22
N GLU A 210 12.45 -5.87 -8.74
CA GLU A 210 11.19 -5.16 -8.50
C GLU A 210 10.64 -5.51 -7.12
N VAL A 211 9.95 -4.55 -6.51
CA VAL A 211 9.30 -4.71 -5.21
C VAL A 211 7.80 -4.59 -5.39
N PHE A 212 7.04 -5.51 -4.80
CA PHE A 212 5.59 -5.54 -4.91
C PHE A 212 4.95 -5.72 -3.54
N ALA A 213 3.81 -5.06 -3.34
CA ALA A 213 2.85 -5.40 -2.31
C ALA A 213 1.86 -6.43 -2.90
N ILE A 214 1.69 -7.56 -2.21
CA ILE A 214 0.71 -8.60 -2.55
C ILE A 214 -0.38 -8.51 -1.50
N GLU A 215 -1.58 -8.07 -1.87
CA GLU A 215 -2.71 -7.80 -0.94
C GLU A 215 -4.04 -8.37 -1.44
N PRO A 216 -4.29 -9.66 -1.19
CA PRO A 216 -5.60 -10.24 -1.37
C PRO A 216 -6.64 -9.70 -0.39
N PHE A 217 -7.78 -9.30 -0.97
CA PHE A 217 -9.01 -8.99 -0.25
C PHE A 217 -10.08 -10.02 -0.54
N GLY A 218 -10.59 -10.67 0.51
CA GLY A 218 -11.70 -11.61 0.45
C GLY A 218 -12.96 -11.02 1.07
N THR A 219 -14.11 -11.31 0.48
CA THR A 219 -15.42 -10.84 0.98
C THR A 219 -16.49 -11.92 0.88
N ASN A 220 -17.47 -11.85 1.80
CA ASN A 220 -18.73 -12.60 1.70
C ASN A 220 -19.86 -11.80 1.04
N GLY A 221 -19.56 -10.59 0.53
CA GLY A 221 -20.49 -9.68 -0.13
C GLY A 221 -20.41 -9.72 -1.65
N ALA A 222 -20.23 -8.54 -2.25
CA ALA A 222 -20.32 -8.34 -3.69
C ALA A 222 -19.09 -8.89 -4.45
N GLY A 223 -17.90 -8.84 -3.83
CA GLY A 223 -16.63 -9.00 -4.56
C GLY A 223 -16.21 -7.72 -5.29
N HIS A 224 -16.74 -6.56 -4.89
CA HIS A 224 -16.48 -5.26 -5.51
C HIS A 224 -16.66 -4.14 -4.48
N VAL A 225 -15.73 -3.18 -4.45
CA VAL A 225 -15.82 -2.02 -3.56
C VAL A 225 -16.32 -0.77 -4.28
N VAL A 226 -16.97 0.10 -3.53
CA VAL A 226 -17.39 1.43 -3.96
C VAL A 226 -16.86 2.48 -3.01
N ASP A 227 -16.62 3.68 -3.54
CA ASP A 227 -16.25 4.84 -2.75
C ASP A 227 -17.39 5.24 -1.81
N THR A 228 -17.02 5.76 -0.65
CA THR A 228 -17.92 6.48 0.24
C THR A 228 -17.62 7.98 0.21
N ASP A 229 -18.46 8.78 0.89
CA ASP A 229 -18.23 10.22 0.99
C ASP A 229 -17.13 10.60 1.99
N GLN A 230 -16.60 9.64 2.75
CA GLN A 230 -15.57 9.89 3.76
C GLN A 230 -14.18 9.88 3.12
N VAL A 231 -13.41 10.93 3.37
CA VAL A 231 -12.03 11.10 2.88
C VAL A 231 -11.18 11.69 3.99
N GLU A 232 -10.17 10.94 4.44
CA GLU A 232 -9.18 11.40 5.42
C GLU A 232 -7.74 11.29 4.92
N ILE A 233 -7.53 10.61 3.78
CA ILE A 233 -6.21 10.33 3.20
C ILE A 233 -6.09 11.04 1.85
N PHE A 234 -4.91 11.62 1.61
CA PHE A 234 -4.59 12.37 0.41
C PHE A 234 -3.15 12.07 -0.04
N SER A 235 -2.82 12.30 -1.31
CA SER A 235 -1.42 12.30 -1.80
C SER A 235 -1.18 13.50 -2.70
N LEU A 236 0.09 13.87 -2.91
CA LEU A 236 0.46 14.88 -3.89
C LEU A 236 0.38 14.30 -5.30
N SER A 237 -0.35 14.96 -6.20
CA SER A 237 -0.56 14.49 -7.58
C SER A 237 0.23 15.32 -8.58
N ASN A 238 0.24 16.64 -8.41
CA ASN A 238 0.81 17.58 -9.37
C ASN A 238 1.51 18.74 -8.66
N MET A 239 2.49 19.31 -9.35
CA MET A 239 3.12 20.57 -8.93
C MET A 239 2.28 21.75 -9.41
N GLY A 240 2.15 22.77 -8.57
CA GLY A 240 1.40 23.97 -8.92
C GLY A 240 1.61 25.11 -7.94
N ASN A 241 1.12 26.29 -8.34
CA ASN A 241 1.24 27.51 -7.56
C ASN A 241 -0.12 27.92 -6.98
N VAL A 242 -0.17 28.12 -5.66
CA VAL A 242 -1.39 28.55 -4.97
C VAL A 242 -1.31 30.01 -4.58
N ARG A 243 -2.38 30.77 -4.81
CA ARG A 243 -2.44 32.22 -4.49
C ARG A 243 -2.66 32.48 -3.00
N MET A 244 -3.56 31.74 -2.37
CA MET A 244 -3.87 31.86 -0.95
C MET A 244 -2.65 31.50 -0.10
N ARG A 245 -2.29 32.39 0.84
CA ARG A 245 -1.05 32.25 1.63
C ARG A 245 -1.09 30.99 2.50
N GLU A 246 -2.22 30.74 3.16
CA GLU A 246 -2.42 29.61 4.04
C GLU A 246 -2.38 28.28 3.26
N THR A 247 -3.12 28.17 2.16
CA THR A 247 -3.10 26.98 1.30
C THR A 247 -1.71 26.73 0.70
N ARG A 248 -0.98 27.79 0.30
CA ARG A 248 0.42 27.66 -0.15
C ARG A 248 1.34 27.12 0.95
N ARG A 249 1.16 27.57 2.21
CA ARG A 249 1.95 27.03 3.34
C ARG A 249 1.67 25.55 3.56
N ILE A 250 0.43 25.12 3.46
CA ILE A 250 0.04 23.70 3.58
C ILE A 250 0.64 22.89 2.42
N LEU A 251 0.53 23.36 1.17
CA LEU A 251 1.10 22.67 0.02
C LEU A 251 2.62 22.51 0.13
N ASN A 252 3.34 23.57 0.51
CA ASN A 252 4.79 23.51 0.69
C ASN A 252 5.17 22.51 1.79
N PHE A 253 4.42 22.48 2.90
CA PHE A 253 4.63 21.51 3.98
C PHE A 253 4.43 20.08 3.47
N ILE A 254 3.36 19.80 2.72
CA ILE A 254 3.09 18.48 2.13
C ILE A 254 4.24 18.06 1.21
N GLN A 255 4.69 18.95 0.31
CA GLN A 255 5.76 18.69 -0.65
C GLN A 255 7.09 18.36 0.05
N GLU A 256 7.42 19.09 1.12
CA GLU A 256 8.67 18.89 1.86
C GLU A 256 8.62 17.63 2.73
N LYS A 257 7.53 17.45 3.50
CA LYS A 257 7.43 16.39 4.51
C LYS A 257 7.04 15.03 3.92
N TYR A 258 6.03 14.98 3.04
CA TYR A 258 5.47 13.72 2.54
C TYR A 258 5.91 13.40 1.10
N LYS A 259 6.37 14.40 0.35
CA LYS A 259 6.73 14.24 -1.07
C LYS A 259 5.54 13.67 -1.87
N LEU A 260 5.64 12.44 -2.37
CA LEU A 260 4.59 11.73 -3.11
C LEU A 260 3.85 10.68 -2.26
N LEU A 261 4.26 10.49 -1.00
CA LEU A 261 3.61 9.54 -0.09
C LEU A 261 2.23 10.04 0.35
N PRO A 262 1.25 9.14 0.57
CA PRO A 262 -0.02 9.51 1.17
C PRO A 262 0.12 10.08 2.58
N PHE A 263 -0.80 10.96 2.97
CA PHE A 263 -0.85 11.60 4.27
C PHE A 263 -2.30 11.79 4.74
N ALA A 264 -2.50 11.84 6.07
CA ALA A 264 -3.82 12.04 6.66
C ALA A 264 -4.10 13.51 6.96
N GLU A 265 -5.38 13.92 6.92
CA GLU A 265 -5.80 15.22 7.45
C GLU A 265 -5.35 15.40 8.91
N ARG A 266 -5.46 14.36 9.75
CA ARG A 266 -5.07 14.45 11.16
C ARG A 266 -3.59 14.75 11.39
N TRP A 267 -2.70 14.32 10.49
CA TRP A 267 -1.28 14.66 10.57
C TRP A 267 -1.06 16.16 10.34
N LEU A 268 -1.80 16.75 9.40
CA LEU A 268 -1.78 18.18 9.16
C LEU A 268 -2.46 18.95 10.30
N ALA A 269 -3.53 18.42 10.89
CA ALA A 269 -4.23 19.07 12.00
C ALA A 269 -3.34 19.27 13.24
N ALA A 270 -2.33 18.42 13.44
CA ALA A 270 -1.32 18.60 14.49
C ALA A 270 -0.43 19.84 14.26
N GLU A 271 -0.18 20.19 13.00
CA GLU A 271 0.68 21.30 12.59
C GLU A 271 -0.08 22.62 12.36
N PHE A 272 -1.33 22.52 11.87
CA PHE A 272 -2.16 23.65 11.48
C PHE A 272 -3.34 23.84 12.44
N LYS A 273 -3.24 24.84 13.32
CA LYS A 273 -4.19 25.10 14.43
C LYS A 273 -5.67 25.25 14.06
N SER A 274 -5.99 25.66 12.83
CA SER A 274 -7.38 25.90 12.40
C SER A 274 -7.86 24.78 11.48
N LYS A 275 -8.67 23.86 12.03
CA LYS A 275 -9.30 22.77 11.27
C LYS A 275 -10.14 23.30 10.10
N LEU A 276 -10.86 24.40 10.30
CA LEU A 276 -11.69 25.00 9.25
C LEU A 276 -10.84 25.48 8.07
N LEU A 277 -9.73 26.17 8.34
CA LEU A 277 -8.82 26.65 7.30
C LEU A 277 -8.13 25.47 6.61
N LEU A 278 -7.65 24.49 7.37
CA LEU A 278 -7.05 23.26 6.82
C LEU A 278 -7.99 22.58 5.82
N ARG A 279 -9.24 22.28 6.22
CA ARG A 279 -10.24 21.66 5.34
C ARG A 279 -10.56 22.50 4.11
N SER A 280 -10.65 23.82 4.26
CA SER A 280 -10.87 24.71 3.12
C SER A 280 -9.70 24.70 2.14
N SER A 281 -8.46 24.66 2.65
CA SER A 281 -7.24 24.57 1.85
C SER A 281 -7.10 23.22 1.16
N LEU A 282 -7.38 22.10 1.83
CA LEU A 282 -7.39 20.77 1.20
C LEU A 282 -8.42 20.71 0.06
N ARG A 283 -9.62 21.28 0.25
CA ARG A 283 -10.61 21.39 -0.83
C ARG A 283 -10.12 22.23 -2.01
N GLU A 284 -9.47 23.37 -1.75
CA GLU A 284 -8.87 24.19 -2.81
C GLU A 284 -7.82 23.38 -3.60
N LEU A 285 -6.92 22.68 -2.90
CA LEU A 285 -5.88 21.86 -3.52
C LEU A 285 -6.46 20.71 -4.37
N MET A 286 -7.53 20.06 -3.89
CA MET A 286 -8.24 19.02 -4.66
C MET A 286 -8.87 19.58 -5.93
N VAL A 287 -9.59 20.71 -5.83
CA VAL A 287 -10.22 21.36 -6.99
C VAL A 287 -9.17 21.79 -8.02
N MET A 288 -7.98 22.18 -7.56
CA MET A 288 -6.84 22.51 -8.42
C MET A 288 -6.12 21.27 -8.98
N GLY A 289 -6.48 20.06 -8.57
CA GLY A 289 -5.82 18.82 -8.97
C GLY A 289 -4.38 18.68 -8.47
N LEU A 290 -4.02 19.38 -7.39
CA LEU A 290 -2.68 19.33 -6.80
C LEU A 290 -2.53 18.17 -5.81
N ILE A 291 -3.64 17.75 -5.19
CA ILE A 291 -3.69 16.56 -4.34
C ILE A 291 -4.83 15.64 -4.78
N THR A 292 -4.64 14.33 -4.59
CA THR A 292 -5.64 13.30 -4.87
C THR A 292 -6.23 12.83 -3.54
N PRO A 293 -7.57 12.85 -3.38
CA PRO A 293 -8.22 12.22 -2.24
C PRO A 293 -8.30 10.69 -2.41
N TYR A 294 -8.24 9.96 -1.31
CA TYR A 294 -8.52 8.52 -1.25
C TYR A 294 -9.77 8.30 -0.38
N PRO A 295 -10.96 8.15 -1.01
CA PRO A 295 -12.17 7.83 -0.28
C PRO A 295 -12.09 6.48 0.41
N VAL A 296 -12.76 6.35 1.55
CA VAL A 296 -12.93 5.06 2.22
C VAL A 296 -13.68 4.13 1.28
N LEU A 297 -13.14 2.93 1.10
CA LEU A 297 -13.68 1.92 0.20
C LEU A 297 -14.52 0.92 0.99
N ARG A 298 -15.68 0.56 0.46
CA ARG A 298 -16.61 -0.38 1.10
C ARG A 298 -17.12 -1.42 0.13
N ASP A 299 -17.25 -2.68 0.56
CA ASP A 299 -17.97 -3.68 -0.22
C ASP A 299 -19.37 -3.16 -0.60
N ARG A 300 -19.71 -3.28 -1.89
CA ARG A 300 -20.95 -2.73 -2.45
C ARG A 300 -22.20 -3.27 -1.76
N ASP A 301 -22.20 -4.55 -1.42
CA ASP A 301 -23.33 -5.23 -0.78
C ASP A 301 -23.16 -5.27 0.76
N LYS A 302 -22.15 -4.56 1.27
CA LYS A 302 -21.79 -4.46 2.69
C LYS A 302 -21.44 -5.81 3.32
N GLY A 303 -20.84 -6.71 2.54
CA GLY A 303 -20.27 -7.94 3.09
C GLY A 303 -19.02 -7.66 3.93
N MET A 304 -18.71 -8.55 4.87
CA MET A 304 -17.48 -8.51 5.64
C MET A 304 -16.27 -8.69 4.72
N VAL A 305 -15.22 -7.91 4.95
CA VAL A 305 -13.98 -7.93 4.17
C VAL A 305 -12.79 -8.27 5.07
N ALA A 306 -11.97 -9.24 4.66
CA ALA A 306 -10.66 -9.52 5.22
C ALA A 306 -9.55 -9.23 4.20
N GLN A 307 -8.41 -8.78 4.70
CA GLN A 307 -7.18 -8.47 3.96
C GLN A 307 -6.00 -9.17 4.64
N ALA A 308 -5.05 -9.62 3.84
CA ALA A 308 -3.71 -9.99 4.29
C ALA A 308 -2.72 -9.48 3.26
N GLU A 309 -1.57 -8.97 3.69
CA GLU A 309 -0.62 -8.36 2.75
C GLU A 309 0.83 -8.48 3.20
N HIS A 310 1.73 -8.64 2.23
CA HIS A 310 3.16 -8.49 2.41
C HIS A 310 3.82 -7.80 1.22
N THR A 311 4.91 -7.10 1.51
CA THR A 311 5.90 -6.69 0.52
C THR A 311 6.89 -7.82 0.21
N VAL A 312 7.16 -8.04 -1.07
CA VAL A 312 8.09 -9.05 -1.62
C VAL A 312 9.15 -8.43 -2.53
#